data_AF-A0A9P6JUY1-F1
#
_entry.id   AF-A0A9P6JUY1-F1
#
_cell.length_a   1.000
_cell.length_b   1.000
_cell.length_c   1.000
_cell.angle_alpha   90.00
_cell.angle_beta   90.00
_cell.angle_gamma   90.00
#
_symmetry.space_group_name_H-M   'P 1'
#
loop_
_entity.id
_entity.type
_entity.pdbx_description
1 polymer ?
#
loop_
_entity_poly.entity_id
_entity_poly.type
_entity_poly.pdbx_seq_one_letter_code
_entity_poly.pdbx_strand_id
1 'polypeptide(L)'
;MANPEQVAAVSLIYEVLPVELLVVIFEHFVTFSPPKLLVGSSPTRLCLVCRQWRDVAINCPKLWRAIGLTSTQLQRLSYLNVWLQRSKQLPLAVGLWTKGYYNCDQAVAEVLQTLWKSSRSDGRTYMVDEMELVLHQGRTLHIHPNYAVSYPSLRKLTIAQNGYSSPQPFLELIPSRSPNLEKLVWSGPNFSHVLASLVQSSSIATTLSDMDLETSLFTEDCFTIFFSFPLLRRCILRNVNDNPGPTRQFRELLTMLHLQELVVIGDINPLNIIRRLTASRLVSLTLSATNPKASFNTNDVNSLSMLSIFLLRSAASLRELTIEDIPLAHDEYNAILKILNELEMLSVYDGFSPSSQWDQQTKAHVVLQSLSPSEEFVLDSHTCPNLRTLILRGRIIAPDGLLSHLVEDRFDRSQRGEGVALESIQMESYRNVHIEDDERLQVLASKMANYGKNLKVKVSGVMLGQVVPQTSP
;
A
#
# COMPACT_ATOMS: atom_id res chain seq x y z
N MET A 1 11.52 0.65 -45.80
CA MET A 1 11.49 -0.65 -46.52
C MET A 1 12.17 -1.66 -45.62
N ALA A 2 11.46 -2.70 -45.17
CA ALA A 2 12.04 -3.72 -44.31
C ALA A 2 13.04 -4.58 -45.10
N ASN A 3 14.13 -5.02 -44.46
CA ASN A 3 15.14 -5.87 -45.09
C ASN A 3 14.47 -7.19 -45.52
N PRO A 4 14.59 -7.65 -46.78
CA PRO A 4 14.02 -8.92 -47.24
C PRO A 4 14.43 -10.13 -46.37
N GLU A 5 15.62 -10.12 -45.75
CA GLU A 5 16.02 -11.16 -44.79
C GLU A 5 15.18 -11.15 -43.51
N GLN A 6 14.77 -9.97 -43.02
CA GLN A 6 13.86 -9.87 -41.88
C GLN A 6 12.47 -10.38 -42.24
N VAL A 7 12.00 -10.15 -43.47
CA VAL A 7 10.70 -10.66 -43.94
C VAL A 7 10.72 -12.20 -44.04
N ALA A 8 11.83 -12.78 -44.53
CA ALA A 8 12.00 -14.24 -44.62
C ALA A 8 12.12 -14.91 -43.24
N ALA A 9 12.91 -14.34 -42.33
CA ALA A 9 13.05 -14.86 -40.96
C ALA A 9 11.73 -14.81 -40.18
N VAL A 10 10.95 -13.74 -40.38
CA VAL A 10 9.62 -13.59 -39.81
C VAL A 10 8.65 -14.65 -40.39
N SER A 11 8.72 -14.94 -41.69
CA SER A 11 7.91 -15.99 -42.33
C SER A 11 8.22 -17.41 -41.79
N LEU A 12 9.50 -17.71 -41.53
CA LEU A 12 9.95 -19.02 -41.05
C LEU A 12 9.48 -19.33 -39.61
N ILE A 13 9.34 -18.30 -38.77
CA ILE A 13 8.80 -18.44 -37.42
C ILE A 13 7.32 -18.84 -37.46
N TYR A 14 6.56 -18.42 -38.47
CA TYR A 14 5.10 -18.63 -38.52
C TYR A 14 4.68 -20.02 -38.99
N GLU A 15 5.46 -20.67 -39.85
CA GLU A 15 5.10 -22.00 -40.37
C GLU A 15 5.47 -23.14 -39.42
N VAL A 16 6.39 -22.88 -38.48
CA VAL A 16 7.01 -23.94 -37.67
C VAL A 16 6.52 -23.94 -36.23
N LEU A 17 5.92 -22.84 -35.74
CA LEU A 17 5.57 -22.76 -34.32
C LEU A 17 4.29 -23.57 -34.00
N PRO A 18 4.37 -24.61 -33.15
CA PRO A 18 3.21 -25.36 -32.71
C PRO A 18 2.20 -24.46 -31.98
N VAL A 19 0.91 -24.82 -32.06
CA VAL A 19 -0.17 -24.04 -31.44
C VAL A 19 0.00 -23.92 -29.92
N GLU A 20 0.59 -24.92 -29.28
CA GLU A 20 0.88 -24.96 -27.86
C GLU A 20 1.86 -23.85 -27.48
N LEU A 21 2.91 -23.64 -28.28
CA LEU A 21 3.88 -22.57 -28.05
C LEU A 21 3.27 -21.19 -28.32
N LEU A 22 2.39 -21.06 -29.33
CA LEU A 22 1.63 -19.83 -29.55
C LEU A 22 0.75 -19.47 -28.34
N VAL A 23 0.06 -20.46 -27.75
CA VAL A 23 -0.73 -20.24 -26.53
C VAL A 23 0.15 -19.78 -25.38
N VAL A 24 1.30 -20.40 -25.14
CA VAL A 24 2.24 -19.98 -24.10
C VAL A 24 2.72 -18.54 -24.32
N ILE A 25 3.06 -18.17 -25.56
CA ILE A 25 3.45 -16.80 -25.92
C ILE A 25 2.29 -15.83 -25.67
N PHE A 26 1.07 -16.19 -26.03
CA PHE A 26 -0.11 -15.34 -25.83
C PHE A 26 -0.44 -15.17 -24.34
N GLU A 27 -0.31 -16.23 -23.53
CA GLU A 27 -0.46 -16.15 -22.08
C GLU A 27 0.60 -15.23 -21.45
N HIS A 28 1.84 -15.27 -21.94
CA HIS A 28 2.89 -14.34 -21.52
C HIS A 28 2.57 -12.90 -21.94
N PHE A 29 2.06 -12.69 -23.15
CA PHE A 29 1.64 -11.36 -23.64
C PHE A 29 0.60 -10.70 -22.72
N VAL A 30 -0.31 -11.47 -22.12
CA VAL A 30 -1.34 -10.95 -21.22
C VAL A 30 -0.83 -10.81 -19.77
N THR A 31 0.09 -11.65 -19.30
CA THR A 31 0.61 -11.62 -17.91
C THR A 31 1.60 -10.50 -17.62
N PHE A 32 2.39 -10.04 -18.60
CA PHE A 32 3.37 -8.94 -18.41
C PHE A 32 2.74 -7.55 -18.21
N SER A 33 1.45 -7.40 -18.50
CA SER A 33 0.73 -6.18 -18.18
C SER A 33 -0.05 -6.43 -16.89
N PRO A 34 0.31 -5.83 -15.74
CA PRO A 34 -0.55 -5.90 -14.56
C PRO A 34 -1.96 -5.46 -14.96
N PRO A 35 -3.02 -5.94 -14.28
CA PRO A 35 -4.40 -5.62 -14.60
C PRO A 35 -4.70 -4.16 -14.21
N LYS A 36 -4.05 -3.20 -14.88
CA LYS A 36 -4.65 -1.94 -15.33
C LYS A 36 -5.22 -2.18 -16.73
N LEU A 37 -5.89 -3.32 -16.87
CA LEU A 37 -6.99 -3.61 -17.78
C LEU A 37 -6.87 -2.97 -19.18
N LEU A 38 -5.88 -3.49 -19.92
CA LEU A 38 -5.78 -3.57 -21.39
C LEU A 38 -6.33 -2.39 -22.21
N VAL A 39 -6.14 -1.14 -21.77
CA VAL A 39 -6.26 0.03 -22.65
C VAL A 39 -5.04 0.04 -23.60
N GLY A 40 -4.97 -0.93 -24.50
CA GLY A 40 -3.84 -1.12 -25.41
C GLY A 40 -3.54 -2.59 -25.69
N SER A 41 -3.34 -3.42 -24.67
CA SER A 41 -2.85 -4.81 -24.84
C SER A 41 -3.97 -5.85 -25.00
N SER A 42 -5.03 -5.51 -25.73
CA SER A 42 -6.18 -6.41 -25.93
C SER A 42 -5.78 -7.66 -26.73
N PRO A 43 -6.27 -8.88 -26.37
CA PRO A 43 -6.14 -10.09 -27.19
C PRO A 43 -6.60 -9.90 -28.63
N THR A 44 -7.45 -8.90 -28.89
CA THR A 44 -7.84 -8.52 -30.24
C THR A 44 -6.66 -8.14 -31.13
N ARG A 45 -5.55 -7.61 -30.60
CA ARG A 45 -4.32 -7.34 -31.38
C ARG A 45 -3.70 -8.61 -31.93
N LEU A 46 -3.69 -9.71 -31.15
CA LEU A 46 -3.21 -11.02 -31.62
C LEU A 46 -4.07 -11.51 -32.80
N CYS A 47 -5.37 -11.23 -32.76
CA CYS A 47 -6.29 -11.56 -33.85
C CYS A 47 -6.07 -10.77 -35.15
N LEU A 48 -5.23 -9.72 -35.14
CA LEU A 48 -4.92 -8.90 -36.31
C LEU A 48 -3.64 -9.34 -37.04
N VAL A 49 -2.85 -10.25 -36.46
CA VAL A 49 -1.55 -10.67 -37.03
C VAL A 49 -1.73 -11.57 -38.25
N CYS A 50 -2.33 -12.75 -38.08
CA CYS A 50 -2.65 -13.67 -39.16
C CYS A 50 -3.87 -14.54 -38.80
N ARG A 51 -4.35 -15.38 -39.73
CA ARG A 51 -5.51 -16.26 -39.50
C ARG A 51 -5.26 -17.26 -38.36
N GLN A 52 -4.11 -17.92 -38.37
CA GLN A 52 -3.73 -18.88 -37.32
C GLN A 52 -3.72 -18.21 -35.93
N TRP A 53 -3.10 -17.03 -35.79
CA TRP A 53 -3.06 -16.32 -34.51
C TRP A 53 -4.45 -15.91 -34.03
N ARG A 54 -5.33 -15.50 -34.94
CA ARG A 54 -6.73 -15.22 -34.63
C ARG A 54 -7.45 -16.46 -34.11
N ASP A 55 -7.31 -17.59 -34.79
CA ASP A 55 -7.99 -18.83 -34.40
C ASP A 55 -7.48 -19.32 -33.04
N VAL A 56 -6.17 -19.27 -32.82
CA VAL A 56 -5.56 -19.61 -31.52
C VAL A 56 -6.02 -18.66 -30.43
N ALA A 57 -6.00 -17.34 -30.67
CA ALA A 57 -6.40 -16.35 -29.67
C ALA A 57 -7.88 -16.44 -29.31
N ILE A 58 -8.77 -16.61 -30.30
CA ILE A 58 -10.23 -16.77 -30.05
C ILE A 58 -10.52 -18.06 -29.27
N ASN A 59 -9.79 -19.13 -29.54
CA ASN A 59 -9.99 -20.44 -28.89
C ASN A 59 -9.26 -20.58 -27.55
N CYS A 60 -8.51 -19.57 -27.10
CA CYS A 60 -7.81 -19.58 -25.82
C CYS A 60 -8.54 -18.73 -24.76
N PRO A 61 -9.40 -19.32 -23.90
CA PRO A 61 -10.27 -18.56 -23.01
C PRO A 61 -9.52 -17.72 -21.98
N LYS A 62 -8.32 -18.17 -21.56
CA LYS A 62 -7.45 -17.48 -20.61
C LYS A 62 -7.08 -16.07 -21.06
N LEU A 63 -6.96 -15.83 -22.38
CA LEU A 63 -6.68 -14.50 -22.92
C LEU A 63 -7.83 -13.53 -22.69
N TRP A 64 -9.05 -14.05 -22.61
CA TRP A 64 -10.28 -13.27 -22.43
C TRP A 64 -10.70 -13.18 -20.96
N ARG A 65 -9.83 -13.59 -20.02
CA ARG A 65 -10.13 -13.59 -18.59
C ARG A 65 -10.24 -12.19 -17.99
N ALA A 66 -9.57 -11.20 -18.58
CA ALA A 66 -9.57 -9.82 -18.10
C ALA A 66 -10.20 -8.88 -19.12
N ILE A 67 -11.15 -8.04 -18.70
CA ILE A 67 -11.78 -7.02 -19.56
C ILE A 67 -11.76 -5.66 -18.88
N GLY A 68 -11.16 -4.70 -19.58
CA GLY A 68 -11.23 -3.29 -19.22
C GLY A 68 -12.19 -2.52 -20.12
N LEU A 69 -13.13 -1.77 -19.54
CA LEU A 69 -14.02 -0.87 -20.26
C LEU A 69 -13.83 0.57 -19.79
N THR A 70 -13.44 1.46 -20.72
CA THR A 70 -13.47 2.91 -20.51
C THR A 70 -14.85 3.49 -20.81
N SER A 71 -15.12 4.73 -20.40
CA SER A 71 -16.38 5.45 -20.69
C SER A 71 -16.90 5.31 -22.13
N THR A 72 -16.03 5.42 -23.12
CA THR A 72 -16.38 5.28 -24.55
C THR A 72 -16.75 3.84 -24.97
N GLN A 73 -16.24 2.84 -24.24
CA GLN A 73 -16.47 1.42 -24.50
C GLN A 73 -17.68 0.89 -23.72
N LEU A 74 -18.03 1.50 -22.58
CA LEU A 74 -19.22 1.11 -21.80
C LEU A 74 -20.51 1.18 -22.61
N GLN A 75 -20.58 2.05 -23.61
CA GLN A 75 -21.72 2.16 -24.54
C GLN A 75 -21.82 0.99 -25.54
N ARG A 76 -20.80 0.13 -25.62
CA ARG A 76 -20.71 -0.98 -26.57
C ARG A 76 -20.86 -2.33 -25.84
N LEU A 77 -22.03 -2.58 -25.26
CA LEU A 77 -22.33 -3.84 -24.55
C LEU A 77 -22.11 -5.10 -25.41
N SER A 78 -22.20 -4.99 -26.73
CA SER A 78 -21.86 -6.09 -27.65
C SER A 78 -20.42 -6.58 -27.49
N TYR A 79 -19.48 -5.68 -27.15
CA TYR A 79 -18.09 -6.04 -26.90
C TYR A 79 -17.94 -6.90 -25.64
N LEU A 80 -18.66 -6.55 -24.58
CA LEU A 80 -18.70 -7.32 -23.34
C LEU A 80 -19.23 -8.74 -23.60
N ASN A 81 -20.33 -8.87 -24.36
CA ASN A 81 -20.91 -10.18 -24.68
C ASN A 81 -19.92 -11.08 -25.44
N VAL A 82 -19.18 -10.54 -26.42
CA VAL A 82 -18.13 -11.29 -27.12
C VAL A 82 -17.03 -11.73 -26.16
N TRP A 83 -16.66 -10.87 -25.21
CA TRP A 83 -15.65 -11.20 -24.21
C TRP A 83 -16.09 -12.33 -23.29
N LEU A 84 -17.32 -12.23 -22.76
CA LEU A 84 -17.93 -13.26 -21.92
C LEU A 84 -18.02 -14.61 -22.66
N GLN A 85 -18.48 -14.60 -23.91
CA GLN A 85 -18.55 -15.82 -24.72
C GLN A 85 -17.18 -16.49 -24.89
N ARG A 86 -16.11 -15.69 -25.03
CA ARG A 86 -14.75 -16.20 -25.25
C ARG A 86 -14.04 -16.62 -23.96
N SER A 87 -14.34 -15.98 -22.82
CA SER A 87 -13.78 -16.35 -21.51
C SER A 87 -14.28 -17.68 -20.99
N LYS A 88 -15.41 -18.17 -21.53
CA LYS A 88 -16.09 -19.40 -21.08
C LYS A 88 -16.37 -19.32 -19.57
N GLN A 89 -16.07 -20.37 -18.81
CA GLN A 89 -16.34 -20.48 -17.37
C GLN A 89 -15.16 -20.02 -16.49
N LEU A 90 -14.12 -19.39 -17.07
CA LEU A 90 -12.99 -18.93 -16.27
C LEU A 90 -13.39 -17.73 -15.40
N PRO A 91 -12.83 -17.62 -14.18
CA PRO A 91 -13.04 -16.45 -13.34
C PRO A 91 -12.61 -15.15 -14.03
N LEU A 92 -13.45 -14.12 -14.02
CA LEU A 92 -13.26 -12.87 -14.76
C LEU A 92 -12.72 -11.75 -13.87
N ALA A 93 -11.67 -11.10 -14.36
CA ALA A 93 -11.22 -9.81 -13.87
C ALA A 93 -11.86 -8.69 -14.70
N VAL A 94 -12.76 -7.91 -14.09
CA VAL A 94 -13.46 -6.82 -14.75
C VAL A 94 -12.96 -5.50 -14.20
N GLY A 95 -12.72 -4.51 -15.05
CA GLY A 95 -12.68 -3.15 -14.55
C GLY A 95 -13.29 -2.12 -15.47
N LEU A 96 -13.82 -1.09 -14.82
CA LEU A 96 -14.66 -0.06 -15.40
C LEU A 96 -14.08 1.30 -15.00
N TRP A 97 -13.62 2.09 -15.97
CA TRP A 97 -13.15 3.47 -15.73
C TRP A 97 -14.10 4.45 -16.41
N THR A 98 -14.74 5.30 -15.62
CA THR A 98 -15.47 6.44 -16.16
C THR A 98 -14.51 7.62 -16.29
N LYS A 99 -14.53 8.31 -17.43
CA LYS A 99 -14.01 9.68 -17.49
C LYS A 99 -15.19 10.58 -17.11
N GLY A 100 -14.97 11.73 -16.45
CA GLY A 100 -15.98 12.61 -15.85
C GLY A 100 -17.01 13.23 -16.82
N TYR A 101 -17.65 12.40 -17.65
CA TYR A 101 -18.70 12.73 -18.59
C TYR A 101 -20.04 12.31 -17.98
N TYR A 102 -21.03 13.18 -18.13
CA TYR A 102 -22.31 13.18 -17.42
C TYR A 102 -23.23 11.95 -17.61
N ASN A 103 -22.87 10.95 -18.43
CA ASN A 103 -23.72 9.80 -18.76
C ASN A 103 -23.06 8.42 -18.53
N CYS A 104 -21.88 8.36 -17.90
CA CYS A 104 -21.17 7.08 -17.75
C CYS A 104 -21.81 6.15 -16.70
N ASP A 105 -22.54 6.72 -15.73
CA ASP A 105 -23.10 5.98 -14.60
C ASP A 105 -24.13 4.93 -15.03
N GLN A 106 -25.01 5.30 -15.97
CA GLN A 106 -26.00 4.38 -16.55
C GLN A 106 -25.32 3.24 -17.31
N ALA A 107 -24.24 3.53 -18.04
CA ALA A 107 -23.52 2.52 -18.80
C ALA A 107 -22.76 1.54 -17.89
N VAL A 108 -22.20 2.02 -16.76
CA VAL A 108 -21.64 1.16 -15.71
C VAL A 108 -22.72 0.25 -15.13
N ALA A 109 -23.90 0.81 -14.79
CA ALA A 109 -25.03 0.05 -14.27
C ALA A 109 -25.47 -1.05 -15.25
N GLU A 110 -25.57 -0.75 -16.55
CA GLU A 110 -25.93 -1.71 -17.60
C GLU A 110 -24.88 -2.82 -17.76
N VAL A 111 -23.60 -2.49 -17.68
CA VAL A 111 -22.51 -3.48 -17.71
C VAL A 111 -22.60 -4.43 -16.51
N LEU A 112 -22.73 -3.90 -15.30
CA LEU A 112 -22.85 -4.71 -14.08
C LEU A 112 -24.11 -5.57 -14.11
N GLN A 113 -25.22 -5.03 -14.62
CA GLN A 113 -26.45 -5.80 -14.82
C GLN A 113 -26.27 -6.90 -15.86
N THR A 114 -25.53 -6.64 -16.94
CA THR A 114 -25.23 -7.63 -17.98
C THR A 114 -24.38 -8.76 -17.42
N LEU A 115 -23.30 -8.44 -16.70
CA LEU A 115 -22.46 -9.44 -16.01
C LEU A 115 -23.29 -10.34 -15.09
N TRP A 116 -24.20 -9.73 -14.32
CA TRP A 116 -25.10 -10.48 -13.44
C TRP A 116 -26.11 -11.36 -14.19
N LYS A 117 -26.78 -10.82 -15.20
CA LYS A 117 -27.76 -11.57 -16.02
C LYS A 117 -27.11 -12.76 -16.70
N SER A 118 -25.90 -12.57 -17.25
CA SER A 118 -25.12 -13.63 -17.87
C SER A 118 -24.73 -14.71 -16.88
N SER A 119 -24.50 -14.37 -15.60
CA SER A 119 -24.22 -15.36 -14.55
C SER A 119 -25.42 -16.27 -14.21
N ARG A 120 -26.67 -15.92 -14.58
CA ARG A 120 -27.87 -16.69 -14.21
C ARG A 120 -28.56 -17.42 -15.37
N SER A 121 -28.53 -16.87 -16.57
CA SER A 121 -29.41 -17.28 -17.67
C SER A 121 -29.03 -18.60 -18.34
N ASP A 122 -27.75 -18.94 -18.45
CA ASP A 122 -27.28 -20.05 -19.30
C ASP A 122 -26.84 -21.30 -18.52
N GLY A 123 -27.01 -21.35 -17.19
CA GLY A 123 -26.36 -22.35 -16.34
C GLY A 123 -24.82 -22.27 -16.35
N ARG A 124 -24.26 -21.32 -17.12
CA ARG A 124 -22.86 -20.93 -17.16
C ARG A 124 -22.70 -19.76 -16.21
N THR A 125 -22.33 -20.04 -14.97
CA THR A 125 -22.03 -19.00 -14.00
C THR A 125 -20.70 -18.36 -14.38
N TYR A 126 -20.72 -17.20 -15.05
CA TYR A 126 -19.53 -16.37 -15.17
C TYR A 126 -19.14 -15.91 -13.76
N MET A 127 -17.95 -16.29 -13.32
CA MET A 127 -17.47 -16.01 -11.98
C MET A 127 -16.65 -14.74 -12.01
N VAL A 128 -17.19 -13.58 -11.62
CA VAL A 128 -16.33 -12.40 -11.43
C VAL A 128 -15.55 -12.59 -10.14
N ASP A 129 -14.22 -12.69 -10.22
CA ASP A 129 -13.33 -12.88 -9.07
C ASP A 129 -12.54 -11.62 -8.70
N GLU A 130 -12.24 -10.77 -9.69
CA GLU A 130 -11.67 -9.44 -9.48
C GLU A 130 -12.54 -8.35 -10.11
N MET A 131 -12.81 -7.28 -9.37
CA MET A 131 -13.54 -6.11 -9.87
C MET A 131 -12.81 -4.82 -9.50
N GLU A 132 -12.54 -3.97 -10.50
CA GLU A 132 -12.00 -2.61 -10.33
C GLU A 132 -12.98 -1.57 -10.87
N LEU A 133 -13.46 -0.67 -10.01
CA LEU A 133 -14.38 0.40 -10.36
C LEU A 133 -13.71 1.74 -10.09
N VAL A 134 -13.37 2.48 -11.15
CA VAL A 134 -12.82 3.83 -11.04
C VAL A 134 -13.83 4.82 -11.59
N LEU A 135 -14.43 5.58 -10.67
CA LEU A 135 -15.56 6.47 -10.91
C LEU A 135 -15.10 7.92 -10.77
N HIS A 136 -15.09 8.67 -11.87
CA HIS A 136 -14.78 10.10 -11.87
C HIS A 136 -16.04 10.97 -11.88
N GLN A 137 -16.17 11.89 -10.91
CA GLN A 137 -17.10 13.04 -10.86
C GLN A 137 -18.49 12.80 -11.49
N GLY A 138 -19.10 11.65 -11.19
CA GLY A 138 -20.43 11.28 -11.67
C GLY A 138 -21.54 11.76 -10.75
N ARG A 139 -22.77 11.74 -11.27
CA ARG A 139 -23.97 11.84 -10.42
C ARG A 139 -24.10 10.54 -9.65
N THR A 140 -25.12 10.47 -8.81
CA THR A 140 -25.45 9.22 -8.12
C THR A 140 -25.69 8.10 -9.14
N LEU A 141 -24.87 7.05 -9.08
CA LEU A 141 -25.10 5.74 -9.70
C LEU A 141 -26.43 5.19 -9.17
N HIS A 142 -27.51 5.54 -9.86
CA HIS A 142 -28.84 5.02 -9.59
C HIS A 142 -28.96 3.60 -10.12
N ILE A 143 -28.32 2.65 -9.45
CA ILE A 143 -28.60 1.23 -9.66
C ILE A 143 -29.80 0.88 -8.80
N HIS A 144 -30.89 0.50 -9.45
CA HIS A 144 -32.13 0.15 -8.77
C HIS A 144 -31.86 -0.96 -7.72
N PRO A 145 -32.32 -0.84 -6.46
CA PRO A 145 -32.03 -1.79 -5.38
C PRO A 145 -32.40 -3.25 -5.70
N ASN A 146 -33.43 -3.47 -6.51
CA ASN A 146 -33.81 -4.81 -6.99
C ASN A 146 -32.75 -5.50 -7.84
N TYR A 147 -31.74 -4.77 -8.35
CA TYR A 147 -30.56 -5.32 -9.00
C TYR A 147 -29.41 -5.50 -8.02
N ALA A 148 -29.69 -5.78 -6.75
CA ALA A 148 -28.64 -6.05 -5.78
C ALA A 148 -27.92 -7.36 -6.16
N VAL A 149 -26.92 -7.19 -7.01
CA VAL A 149 -26.10 -8.24 -7.58
C VAL A 149 -25.26 -8.84 -6.47
N SER A 150 -25.37 -10.16 -6.29
CA SER A 150 -24.38 -10.92 -5.52
C SER A 150 -23.32 -11.41 -6.49
N TYR A 151 -22.06 -11.19 -6.15
CA TYR A 151 -20.90 -11.76 -6.83
C TYR A 151 -20.25 -12.78 -5.89
N PRO A 152 -20.80 -14.00 -5.77
CA PRO A 152 -20.34 -14.97 -4.78
C PRO A 152 -18.88 -15.39 -4.98
N SER A 153 -18.37 -15.28 -6.20
CA SER A 153 -16.97 -15.61 -6.54
C SER A 153 -16.01 -14.44 -6.37
N LEU A 154 -16.48 -13.24 -6.02
CA LEU A 154 -15.65 -12.04 -5.94
C LEU A 154 -14.67 -12.15 -4.77
N ARG A 155 -13.38 -12.15 -5.08
CA ARG A 155 -12.26 -12.24 -4.12
C ARG A 155 -11.55 -10.92 -3.93
N LYS A 156 -11.50 -10.07 -4.97
CA LYS A 156 -10.87 -8.76 -4.91
C LYS A 156 -11.78 -7.68 -5.45
N LEU A 157 -12.00 -6.66 -4.64
CA LEU A 157 -12.76 -5.48 -5.01
C LEU A 157 -11.89 -4.24 -4.84
N THR A 158 -11.78 -3.43 -5.88
CA THR A 158 -11.12 -2.13 -5.88
C THR A 158 -12.12 -1.09 -6.32
N ILE A 159 -12.37 -0.10 -5.47
CA ILE A 159 -13.27 1.02 -5.76
C ILE A 159 -12.49 2.30 -5.55
N ALA A 160 -12.43 3.15 -6.57
CA ALA A 160 -11.82 4.48 -6.49
C ALA A 160 -12.85 5.51 -6.97
N GLN A 161 -13.24 6.43 -6.10
CA GLN A 161 -14.19 7.49 -6.37
C GLN A 161 -13.51 8.85 -6.24
N ASN A 162 -13.44 9.56 -7.36
CA ASN A 162 -12.91 10.91 -7.42
C ASN A 162 -14.06 11.92 -7.36
N GLY A 163 -14.27 12.57 -6.21
CA GLY A 163 -15.24 13.66 -6.03
C GLY A 163 -16.10 13.53 -4.77
N TYR A 164 -16.88 14.57 -4.46
CA TYR A 164 -17.72 14.69 -3.26
C TYR A 164 -19.16 14.21 -3.46
N SER A 165 -19.41 13.26 -4.37
CA SER A 165 -20.78 12.76 -4.57
C SER A 165 -21.31 12.05 -3.33
N SER A 166 -22.63 12.12 -3.12
CA SER A 166 -23.32 11.41 -2.05
C SER A 166 -22.98 9.91 -2.04
N PRO A 167 -23.12 9.22 -0.89
CA PRO A 167 -22.98 7.76 -0.83
C PRO A 167 -23.84 7.10 -1.91
N GLN A 168 -23.27 6.07 -2.53
CA GLN A 168 -23.93 5.27 -3.57
C GLN A 168 -24.42 3.98 -2.92
N PRO A 169 -25.73 3.82 -2.64
CA PRO A 169 -26.26 2.65 -1.93
C PRO A 169 -25.86 1.33 -2.58
N PHE A 170 -25.65 1.33 -3.89
CA PHE A 170 -25.21 0.14 -4.61
C PHE A 170 -23.80 -0.34 -4.23
N LEU A 171 -22.85 0.58 -4.02
CA LEU A 171 -21.49 0.20 -3.68
C LEU A 171 -21.38 -0.37 -2.25
N GLU A 172 -22.36 -0.07 -1.39
CA GLU A 172 -22.48 -0.68 -0.06
C GLU A 172 -22.94 -2.15 -0.14
N LEU A 173 -23.62 -2.52 -1.22
CA LEU A 173 -24.19 -3.86 -1.41
C LEU A 173 -23.22 -4.86 -2.03
N ILE A 174 -22.25 -4.41 -2.85
CA ILE A 174 -21.30 -5.34 -3.49
C ILE A 174 -20.47 -6.07 -2.43
N PRO A 175 -19.82 -5.38 -1.48
CA PRO A 175 -18.98 -6.05 -0.51
C PRO A 175 -19.84 -7.01 0.32
N SER A 176 -20.94 -6.51 0.93
CA SER A 176 -21.84 -7.28 1.81
C SER A 176 -22.40 -8.57 1.19
N ARG A 177 -22.45 -8.67 -0.16
CA ARG A 177 -22.95 -9.82 -0.92
C ARG A 177 -21.86 -10.66 -1.61
N SER A 178 -20.61 -10.45 -1.23
CA SER A 178 -19.44 -11.15 -1.76
C SER A 178 -18.77 -11.95 -0.64
N PRO A 179 -19.32 -13.12 -0.26
CA PRO A 179 -18.87 -13.89 0.90
C PRO A 179 -17.40 -14.34 0.83
N ASN A 180 -16.83 -14.43 -0.38
CA ASN A 180 -15.45 -14.86 -0.61
C ASN A 180 -14.49 -13.67 -0.79
N LEU A 181 -14.88 -12.46 -0.39
CA LEU A 181 -14.06 -11.27 -0.57
C LEU A 181 -12.83 -11.32 0.34
N GLU A 182 -11.66 -11.50 -0.25
CA GLU A 182 -10.37 -11.60 0.43
C GLU A 182 -9.62 -10.27 0.48
N LYS A 183 -9.81 -9.41 -0.53
CA LYS A 183 -9.14 -8.12 -0.66
C LYS A 183 -10.11 -7.00 -0.99
N LEU A 184 -10.06 -5.93 -0.21
CA LEU A 184 -10.82 -4.70 -0.42
C LEU A 184 -9.88 -3.50 -0.52
N VAL A 185 -9.93 -2.79 -1.64
CA VAL A 185 -9.27 -1.50 -1.83
C VAL A 185 -10.35 -0.46 -2.05
N TRP A 186 -10.36 0.60 -1.25
CA TRP A 186 -11.35 1.66 -1.33
C TRP A 186 -10.68 3.03 -1.26
N SER A 187 -10.89 3.86 -2.27
CA SER A 187 -10.44 5.25 -2.31
C SER A 187 -11.65 6.14 -2.62
N GLY A 188 -11.85 7.21 -1.87
CA GLY A 188 -12.98 8.14 -2.03
C GLY A 188 -13.90 8.24 -0.81
N PRO A 189 -14.90 9.14 -0.82
CA PRO A 189 -15.66 9.50 0.38
C PRO A 189 -16.63 8.42 0.86
N ASN A 190 -17.24 8.66 2.03
CA ASN A 190 -18.41 7.92 2.55
C ASN A 190 -18.19 6.42 2.86
N PHE A 191 -16.96 6.01 3.17
CA PHE A 191 -16.69 4.62 3.53
C PHE A 191 -17.42 4.15 4.80
N SER A 192 -17.76 5.06 5.72
CA SER A 192 -18.48 4.70 6.95
C SER A 192 -19.80 3.96 6.71
N HIS A 193 -20.55 4.31 5.65
CA HIS A 193 -21.77 3.60 5.27
C HIS A 193 -21.49 2.19 4.72
N VAL A 194 -20.42 2.07 3.94
CA VAL A 194 -19.95 0.78 3.41
C VAL A 194 -19.46 -0.11 4.54
N LEU A 195 -18.74 0.47 5.50
CA LEU A 195 -18.27 -0.21 6.70
C LEU A 195 -19.45 -0.76 7.51
N ALA A 196 -20.50 0.04 7.74
CA ALA A 196 -21.70 -0.44 8.43
C ALA A 196 -22.32 -1.66 7.73
N SER A 197 -22.36 -1.67 6.39
CA SER A 197 -22.87 -2.80 5.60
C SER A 197 -21.93 -4.02 5.63
N LEU A 198 -20.62 -3.78 5.62
CA LEU A 198 -19.60 -4.82 5.73
C LEU A 198 -19.65 -5.52 7.09
N VAL A 199 -19.78 -4.76 8.17
CA VAL A 199 -19.85 -5.25 9.56
C VAL A 199 -21.08 -6.15 9.76
N GLN A 200 -22.19 -5.86 9.08
CA GLN A 200 -23.39 -6.69 9.13
C GLN A 200 -23.24 -8.03 8.38
N SER A 201 -22.22 -8.18 7.53
CA SER A 201 -21.97 -9.39 6.75
C SER A 201 -20.99 -10.32 7.46
N SER A 202 -21.54 -11.30 8.18
CA SER A 202 -20.73 -12.30 8.92
C SER A 202 -19.84 -13.16 8.03
N SER A 203 -20.17 -13.34 6.75
CA SER A 203 -19.36 -14.13 5.83
C SER A 203 -18.03 -13.46 5.51
N ILE A 204 -18.04 -12.14 5.27
CA ILE A 204 -16.84 -11.37 4.89
C ILE A 204 -15.85 -11.29 6.05
N ALA A 205 -16.36 -11.22 7.28
CA ALA A 205 -15.55 -11.25 8.49
C ALA A 205 -14.57 -12.45 8.54
N THR A 206 -14.92 -13.55 7.87
CA THR A 206 -14.16 -14.80 7.84
C THR A 206 -13.28 -15.00 6.60
N THR A 207 -13.31 -14.07 5.64
CA THR A 207 -12.54 -14.18 4.39
C THR A 207 -11.66 -12.98 4.11
N LEU A 208 -12.03 -11.79 4.58
CA LEU A 208 -11.30 -10.56 4.32
C LEU A 208 -9.95 -10.54 5.04
N SER A 209 -8.88 -10.46 4.26
CA SER A 209 -7.49 -10.57 4.74
C SER A 209 -6.60 -9.39 4.35
N ASP A 210 -6.95 -8.64 3.30
CA ASP A 210 -6.23 -7.45 2.84
C ASP A 210 -7.22 -6.28 2.69
N MET A 211 -6.93 -5.18 3.37
CA MET A 211 -7.75 -3.98 3.35
C MET A 211 -6.87 -2.74 3.14
N ASP A 212 -7.19 -1.93 2.14
CA ASP A 212 -6.48 -0.68 1.81
C ASP A 212 -7.50 0.44 1.61
N LEU A 213 -7.55 1.38 2.55
CA LEU A 213 -8.53 2.44 2.62
C LEU A 213 -7.86 3.81 2.48
N GLU A 214 -8.23 4.53 1.43
CA GLU A 214 -7.86 5.91 1.15
C GLU A 214 -9.10 6.81 1.21
N THR A 215 -9.63 6.99 2.42
CA THR A 215 -10.91 7.65 2.67
C THR A 215 -10.86 8.34 4.02
N SER A 216 -11.71 9.34 4.25
CA SER A 216 -11.82 9.96 5.57
C SER A 216 -12.38 8.94 6.56
N LEU A 217 -11.53 8.43 7.44
CA LEU A 217 -11.90 7.50 8.51
C LEU A 217 -11.78 8.21 9.85
N PHE A 218 -12.65 7.87 10.80
CA PHE A 218 -12.44 8.25 12.19
C PHE A 218 -11.75 7.11 12.96
N THR A 219 -11.19 7.44 14.12
CA THR A 219 -10.60 6.44 15.04
C THR A 219 -11.60 5.31 15.38
N GLU A 220 -12.89 5.62 15.50
CA GLU A 220 -13.94 4.61 15.75
C GLU A 220 -14.17 3.66 14.58
N ASP A 221 -14.05 4.15 13.34
CA ASP A 221 -14.14 3.31 12.14
C ASP A 221 -12.98 2.31 12.13
N CYS A 222 -11.78 2.76 12.50
CA CYS A 222 -10.59 1.90 12.59
C CYS A 222 -10.80 0.76 13.59
N PHE A 223 -11.32 1.05 14.79
CA PHE A 223 -11.62 -0.01 15.77
C PHE A 223 -12.74 -0.93 15.32
N THR A 224 -13.75 -0.40 14.65
CA THR A 224 -14.82 -1.21 14.05
C THR A 224 -14.25 -2.19 13.02
N ILE A 225 -13.31 -1.74 12.17
CA ILE A 225 -12.60 -2.59 11.22
C ILE A 225 -11.84 -3.71 11.96
N PHE A 226 -11.00 -3.37 12.93
CA PHE A 226 -10.20 -4.39 13.64
C PHE A 226 -11.07 -5.40 14.40
N PHE A 227 -12.16 -4.95 14.99
CA PHE A 227 -13.10 -5.82 15.69
C PHE A 227 -13.86 -6.75 14.71
N SER A 228 -14.27 -6.24 13.55
CA SER A 228 -15.09 -6.99 12.61
C SER A 228 -14.30 -7.91 11.67
N PHE A 229 -13.01 -7.68 11.46
CA PHE A 229 -12.19 -8.45 10.52
C PHE A 229 -10.94 -9.04 11.20
N PRO A 230 -11.10 -10.07 12.07
CA PRO A 230 -10.00 -10.63 12.85
C PRO A 230 -8.94 -11.38 12.02
N LEU A 231 -9.26 -11.73 10.77
CA LEU A 231 -8.35 -12.43 9.86
C LEU A 231 -7.51 -11.49 8.98
N LEU A 232 -7.58 -10.18 9.20
CA LEU A 232 -6.74 -9.21 8.48
C LEU A 232 -5.26 -9.53 8.65
N ARG A 233 -4.58 -9.69 7.52
CA ARG A 233 -3.13 -9.82 7.40
C ARG A 233 -2.48 -8.50 7.02
N ARG A 234 -3.16 -7.72 6.19
CA ARG A 234 -2.69 -6.41 5.72
C ARG A 234 -3.80 -5.40 5.90
N CYS A 235 -3.50 -4.31 6.59
CA CYS A 235 -4.44 -3.22 6.82
C CYS A 235 -3.75 -1.88 6.62
N ILE A 236 -4.21 -1.13 5.62
CA ILE A 236 -3.71 0.20 5.29
C ILE A 236 -4.87 1.19 5.45
N LEU A 237 -4.70 2.13 6.38
CA LEU A 237 -5.68 3.15 6.74
C LEU A 237 -5.05 4.51 6.48
N ARG A 238 -5.52 5.22 5.45
CA ARG A 238 -5.07 6.57 5.09
C ARG A 238 -6.17 7.58 5.36
N ASN A 239 -5.78 8.84 5.56
CA ASN A 239 -6.68 9.96 5.86
C ASN A 239 -7.52 9.73 7.13
N VAL A 240 -6.91 9.17 8.17
CA VAL A 240 -7.58 9.01 9.47
C VAL A 240 -7.66 10.36 10.19
N ASN A 241 -8.86 10.78 10.56
CA ASN A 241 -9.18 12.06 11.16
C ASN A 241 -9.68 11.90 12.59
N ASP A 242 -9.53 12.95 13.39
CA ASP A 242 -10.07 12.95 14.74
C ASP A 242 -11.60 13.13 14.68
N ASN A 243 -12.33 12.42 15.54
CA ASN A 243 -13.77 12.57 15.59
C ASN A 243 -14.09 13.83 16.41
N PRO A 244 -14.80 14.84 15.88
CA PRO A 244 -15.25 15.97 16.69
C PRO A 244 -16.25 15.57 17.79
N GLY A 245 -16.81 14.36 17.74
CA GLY A 245 -17.77 13.84 18.71
C GLY A 245 -17.13 13.20 19.96
N PRO A 246 -17.93 12.97 21.03
CA PRO A 246 -17.47 12.25 22.21
C PRO A 246 -17.02 10.85 21.82
N THR A 247 -15.72 10.57 21.94
CA THR A 247 -15.12 9.30 21.56
C THR A 247 -15.78 8.18 22.36
N ARG A 248 -16.46 7.24 21.68
CA ARG A 248 -16.88 5.99 22.30
C ARG A 248 -15.63 5.30 22.82
N GLN A 249 -15.56 5.17 24.15
CA GLN A 249 -14.42 4.53 24.78
C GLN A 249 -14.47 3.02 24.50
N PHE A 250 -13.84 2.57 23.42
CA PHE A 250 -13.48 1.16 23.26
C PHE A 250 -12.49 0.80 24.38
N ARG A 251 -12.93 0.09 25.41
CA ARG A 251 -12.07 -0.26 26.56
C ARG A 251 -11.26 -1.52 26.35
N GLU A 252 -11.66 -2.34 25.38
CA GLU A 252 -11.11 -3.66 25.16
C GLU A 252 -9.82 -3.62 24.32
N LEU A 253 -8.87 -4.48 24.68
CA LEU A 253 -7.66 -4.72 23.90
C LEU A 253 -7.99 -5.70 22.78
N LEU A 254 -7.81 -5.29 21.53
CA LEU A 254 -8.07 -6.12 20.35
C LEU A 254 -6.83 -6.93 20.01
N THR A 255 -7.00 -8.24 19.81
CA THR A 255 -5.92 -9.15 19.43
C THR A 255 -6.04 -9.53 17.95
N MET A 256 -5.07 -9.11 17.15
CA MET A 256 -5.00 -9.31 15.70
C MET A 256 -3.95 -10.39 15.38
N LEU A 257 -4.33 -11.66 15.55
CA LEU A 257 -3.40 -12.81 15.45
C LEU A 257 -2.80 -13.02 14.04
N HIS A 258 -3.43 -12.47 13.00
CA HIS A 258 -3.04 -12.66 11.61
C HIS A 258 -2.36 -11.43 10.99
N LEU A 259 -2.38 -10.28 11.67
CA LEU A 259 -1.92 -9.01 11.12
C LEU A 259 -0.40 -9.01 10.98
N GLN A 260 0.06 -8.84 9.75
CA GLN A 260 1.46 -8.82 9.31
C GLN A 260 1.90 -7.43 8.87
N GLU A 261 1.02 -6.64 8.28
CA GLU A 261 1.31 -5.27 7.84
C GLU A 261 0.22 -4.33 8.33
N LEU A 262 0.62 -3.28 9.02
CA LEU A 262 -0.26 -2.20 9.47
C LEU A 262 0.30 -0.85 9.05
N VAL A 263 -0.49 -0.09 8.30
CA VAL A 263 -0.17 1.28 7.90
C VAL A 263 -1.28 2.21 8.38
N VAL A 264 -0.95 3.22 9.17
CA VAL A 264 -1.89 4.22 9.67
C VAL A 264 -1.36 5.61 9.35
N ILE A 265 -2.08 6.35 8.51
CA ILE A 265 -1.72 7.69 8.02
C ILE A 265 -2.91 8.61 8.20
N GLY A 266 -2.73 9.76 8.85
CA GLY A 266 -3.81 10.75 8.95
C GLY A 266 -3.53 11.94 9.87
N ASP A 267 -4.54 12.81 10.03
CA ASP A 267 -4.49 14.03 10.83
C ASP A 267 -4.71 13.77 12.34
N ILE A 268 -4.43 12.55 12.81
CA ILE A 268 -4.50 12.13 14.21
C ILE A 268 -3.14 11.71 14.74
N ASN A 269 -3.03 11.52 16.06
CA ASN A 269 -1.96 10.71 16.61
C ASN A 269 -2.26 9.22 16.37
N PRO A 270 -1.55 8.52 15.44
CA PRO A 270 -1.83 7.11 15.14
C PRO A 270 -1.54 6.17 16.33
N LEU A 271 -0.81 6.63 17.35
CA LEU A 271 -0.59 5.91 18.61
C LEU A 271 -1.91 5.60 19.34
N ASN A 272 -2.93 6.46 19.18
CA ASN A 272 -4.25 6.26 19.77
C ASN A 272 -4.96 5.00 19.29
N ILE A 273 -4.65 4.55 18.06
CA ILE A 273 -5.18 3.34 17.47
C ILE A 273 -4.41 2.13 17.99
N ILE A 274 -3.08 2.12 17.81
CA ILE A 274 -2.27 0.93 18.11
C ILE A 274 -2.16 0.61 19.60
N ARG A 275 -2.33 1.59 20.50
CA ARG A 275 -2.30 1.34 21.96
C ARG A 275 -3.34 0.32 22.43
N ARG A 276 -4.39 0.09 21.63
CA ARG A 276 -5.46 -0.89 21.90
C ARG A 276 -5.34 -2.17 21.06
N LEU A 277 -4.25 -2.33 20.31
CA LEU A 277 -4.00 -3.51 19.50
C LEU A 277 -2.92 -4.39 20.13
N THR A 278 -3.01 -5.69 19.84
CA THR A 278 -1.95 -6.67 20.03
C THR A 278 -1.83 -7.47 18.74
N ALA A 279 -0.67 -7.44 18.09
CA ALA A 279 -0.46 -8.07 16.78
C ALA A 279 0.85 -8.86 16.77
N SER A 280 0.83 -10.10 17.29
CA SER A 280 2.05 -10.91 17.51
C SER A 280 2.76 -11.38 16.24
N ARG A 281 2.12 -11.26 15.07
CA ARG A 281 2.71 -11.61 13.76
C ARG A 281 3.07 -10.39 12.92
N LEU A 282 3.07 -9.20 13.52
CA LEU A 282 3.33 -7.96 12.80
C LEU A 282 4.78 -7.93 12.31
N VAL A 283 4.94 -7.82 11.00
CA VAL A 283 6.22 -7.76 10.29
C VAL A 283 6.56 -6.33 9.88
N SER A 284 5.55 -5.56 9.45
CA SER A 284 5.72 -4.18 8.98
C SER A 284 4.72 -3.23 9.65
N LEU A 285 5.24 -2.13 10.20
CA LEU A 285 4.46 -1.08 10.85
C LEU A 285 4.83 0.29 10.28
N THR A 286 3.85 0.99 9.73
CA THR A 286 4.00 2.38 9.29
C THR A 286 3.00 3.26 10.01
N LEU A 287 3.49 4.32 10.64
CA LEU A 287 2.68 5.29 11.36
C LEU A 287 3.07 6.69 10.89
N SER A 288 2.10 7.47 10.42
CA SER A 288 2.34 8.81 9.86
C SER A 288 1.26 9.80 10.30
N ALA A 289 1.68 10.97 10.77
CA ALA A 289 0.79 12.07 11.17
C ALA A 289 0.86 13.23 10.16
N THR A 290 -0.18 13.43 9.35
CA THR A 290 -0.18 14.43 8.26
C THR A 290 -0.39 15.87 8.73
N ASN A 291 -1.15 16.06 9.81
CA ASN A 291 -1.28 17.36 10.48
C ASN A 291 -0.79 17.21 11.91
N PRO A 292 0.51 17.38 12.13
CA PRO A 292 1.02 16.98 13.39
C PRO A 292 0.65 18.00 14.48
N LYS A 293 0.33 19.27 14.17
CA LYS A 293 -0.23 20.23 15.15
C LYS A 293 -1.51 19.71 15.82
N ALA A 294 -2.37 19.00 15.09
CA ALA A 294 -3.57 18.39 15.63
C ALA A 294 -3.25 17.25 16.62
N SER A 295 -2.09 16.61 16.48
CA SER A 295 -1.63 15.53 17.38
C SER A 295 -1.08 16.01 18.74
N PHE A 296 -0.69 17.29 18.87
CA PHE A 296 -0.11 17.85 20.11
C PHE A 296 -1.14 18.46 21.06
N ASN A 297 -2.26 17.79 21.33
CA ASN A 297 -3.00 18.15 22.54
C ASN A 297 -2.18 17.65 23.76
N THR A 298 -1.14 18.41 24.11
CA THR A 298 -0.01 18.12 25.02
C THR A 298 -0.41 17.79 26.45
N ASN A 299 -1.70 17.85 26.79
CA ASN A 299 -2.15 17.59 28.15
C ASN A 299 -2.15 16.08 28.48
N ASP A 300 -2.04 15.19 27.48
CA ASP A 300 -1.92 13.75 27.73
C ASP A 300 -0.44 13.34 27.86
N VAL A 301 0.22 13.83 28.91
CA VAL A 301 1.62 13.54 29.29
C VAL A 301 1.88 12.04 29.48
N ASN A 302 0.82 11.24 29.65
CA ASN A 302 0.89 9.78 29.74
C ASN A 302 1.06 9.08 28.37
N SER A 303 1.12 9.84 27.27
CA SER A 303 1.28 9.28 25.91
C SER A 303 2.67 8.69 25.64
N LEU A 304 3.67 9.03 26.46
CA LEU A 304 5.11 8.77 26.25
C LEU A 304 5.56 7.29 26.32
N SER A 305 4.61 6.35 26.41
CA SER A 305 4.91 4.92 26.45
C SER A 305 4.02 4.08 25.55
N MET A 306 3.13 4.70 24.76
CA MET A 306 2.12 3.96 24.01
C MET A 306 2.73 3.05 22.96
N LEU A 307 3.75 3.52 22.23
CA LEU A 307 4.39 2.71 21.19
C LEU A 307 5.23 1.60 21.83
N SER A 308 6.00 1.91 22.86
CA SER A 308 6.78 0.92 23.61
C SER A 308 5.89 -0.20 24.20
N ILE A 309 4.76 0.16 24.81
CA ILE A 309 3.78 -0.81 25.34
C ILE A 309 3.20 -1.68 24.22
N PHE A 310 2.83 -1.07 23.09
CA PHE A 310 2.34 -1.82 21.94
C PHE A 310 3.36 -2.82 21.43
N LEU A 311 4.62 -2.39 21.29
CA LEU A 311 5.72 -3.22 20.81
C LEU A 311 6.06 -4.35 21.79
N LEU A 312 6.07 -4.10 23.10
CA LEU A 312 6.24 -5.16 24.10
C LEU A 312 5.19 -6.29 23.95
N ARG A 313 3.97 -5.96 23.50
CA ARG A 313 2.91 -6.95 23.24
C ARG A 313 2.97 -7.60 21.87
N SER A 314 3.59 -6.95 20.87
CA SER A 314 3.38 -7.27 19.45
C SER A 314 4.67 -7.48 18.63
N ALA A 315 5.83 -7.06 19.12
CA ALA A 315 7.01 -6.84 18.29
C ALA A 315 7.94 -8.05 18.10
N ALA A 316 7.51 -9.26 18.47
CA ALA A 316 8.36 -10.45 18.39
C ALA A 316 8.86 -10.78 16.98
N SER A 317 8.28 -10.18 15.93
CA SER A 317 8.66 -10.42 14.54
C SER A 317 8.71 -9.15 13.68
N LEU A 318 8.76 -7.97 14.29
CA LEU A 318 8.74 -6.71 13.54
C LEU A 318 10.09 -6.50 12.83
N ARG A 319 10.04 -6.45 11.50
CA ARG A 319 11.21 -6.28 10.62
C ARG A 319 11.28 -4.88 10.02
N GLU A 320 10.14 -4.23 9.83
CA GLU A 320 10.06 -2.90 9.22
C GLU A 320 9.28 -1.95 10.12
N LEU A 321 9.89 -0.81 10.44
CA LEU A 321 9.28 0.26 11.20
C LEU A 321 9.45 1.59 10.48
N THR A 322 8.34 2.23 10.16
CA THR A 322 8.31 3.59 9.59
C THR A 322 7.53 4.52 10.53
N ILE A 323 8.17 5.60 10.97
CA ILE A 323 7.62 6.62 11.85
C ILE A 323 7.75 7.97 11.14
N GLU A 324 6.63 8.61 10.82
CA GLU A 324 6.61 9.89 10.13
C GLU A 324 5.84 10.93 10.95
N ASP A 325 6.51 12.01 11.34
CA ASP A 325 5.88 13.15 12.01
C ASP A 325 5.17 12.86 13.35
N ILE A 326 5.49 11.73 13.99
CA ILE A 326 4.93 11.37 15.29
C ILE A 326 5.73 12.00 16.43
N PRO A 327 5.08 12.65 17.40
CA PRO A 327 5.75 13.14 18.60
C PRO A 327 6.08 12.00 19.55
N LEU A 328 7.34 11.58 19.54
CA LEU A 328 7.89 10.62 20.49
C LEU A 328 8.98 11.33 21.30
N ALA A 329 8.99 11.12 22.61
CA ALA A 329 10.08 11.62 23.45
C ALA A 329 11.37 10.85 23.19
N HIS A 330 12.51 11.45 23.54
CA HIS A 330 13.83 10.83 23.33
C HIS A 330 13.96 9.46 24.01
N ASP A 331 13.48 9.36 25.25
CA ASP A 331 13.52 8.10 26.01
C ASP A 331 12.64 7.03 25.37
N GLU A 332 11.57 7.41 24.68
CA GLU A 332 10.69 6.47 24.01
C GLU A 332 11.36 5.85 22.78
N TYR A 333 12.10 6.63 21.97
CA TYR A 333 12.91 6.06 20.88
C TYR A 333 13.93 5.04 21.40
N ASN A 334 14.64 5.39 22.48
CA ASN A 334 15.58 4.48 23.11
C ASN A 334 14.90 3.17 23.56
N ALA A 335 13.74 3.29 24.22
CA ALA A 335 12.98 2.13 24.68
C ALA A 335 12.50 1.25 23.51
N ILE A 336 11.97 1.87 22.45
CA ILE A 336 11.50 1.18 21.25
C ILE A 336 12.64 0.38 20.60
N LEU A 337 13.77 1.02 20.35
CA LEU A 337 14.88 0.37 19.64
C LEU A 337 15.49 -0.79 20.44
N LYS A 338 15.46 -0.72 21.78
CA LYS A 338 15.87 -1.84 22.66
C LYS A 338 14.92 -3.04 22.60
N ILE A 339 13.65 -2.83 22.27
CA ILE A 339 12.65 -3.92 22.12
C ILE A 339 12.83 -4.63 20.76
N LEU A 340 13.30 -3.91 19.74
CA LEU A 340 13.23 -4.32 18.33
C LEU A 340 14.50 -5.04 17.83
N ASN A 341 14.75 -6.23 18.35
CA ASN A 341 15.94 -7.01 17.99
C ASN A 341 15.91 -7.56 16.55
N GLU A 342 14.73 -7.84 16.01
CA GLU A 342 14.53 -8.39 14.66
C GLU A 342 14.37 -7.32 13.56
N LEU A 343 14.55 -6.04 13.91
CA LEU A 343 14.34 -4.95 12.97
C LEU A 343 15.39 -4.96 11.86
N GLU A 344 14.94 -5.05 10.61
CA GLU A 344 15.76 -5.04 9.40
C GLU A 344 15.74 -3.66 8.70
N MET A 345 14.63 -2.93 8.79
CA MET A 345 14.44 -1.60 8.21
C MET A 345 13.85 -0.63 9.23
N LEU A 346 14.50 0.52 9.38
CA LEU A 346 14.01 1.66 10.16
C LEU A 346 13.91 2.88 9.24
N SER A 347 12.74 3.50 9.19
CA SER A 347 12.49 4.76 8.48
C SER A 347 11.92 5.79 9.44
N VAL A 348 12.59 6.95 9.57
CA VAL A 348 12.15 8.05 10.43
C VAL A 348 12.08 9.32 9.60
N TYR A 349 10.92 9.95 9.57
CA TYR A 349 10.69 11.25 8.94
C TYR A 349 10.34 12.30 9.98
N ASP A 350 11.08 13.40 9.94
CA ASP A 350 10.88 14.58 10.78
C ASP A 350 10.61 15.83 9.92
N GLY A 351 9.38 15.97 9.44
CA GLY A 351 8.91 17.04 8.56
C GLY A 351 8.52 18.35 9.27
N PHE A 352 8.68 18.44 10.59
CA PHE A 352 8.11 19.55 11.36
C PHE A 352 8.75 20.92 11.14
N SER A 353 7.89 21.93 11.05
CA SER A 353 8.26 23.34 10.91
C SER A 353 8.83 23.93 12.22
N PRO A 354 9.90 24.74 12.16
CA PRO A 354 10.67 25.26 13.31
C PRO A 354 9.94 26.25 14.23
N SER A 355 8.62 26.42 14.11
CA SER A 355 7.89 27.43 14.90
C SER A 355 7.75 27.10 16.38
N SER A 356 7.89 25.83 16.77
CA SER A 356 7.93 25.46 18.19
C SER A 356 9.39 25.48 18.65
N GLN A 357 9.70 26.32 19.64
CA GLN A 357 10.98 26.41 20.37
C GLN A 357 11.39 25.10 21.10
N TRP A 358 10.74 23.98 20.79
CA TRP A 358 10.86 22.71 21.46
C TRP A 358 11.83 21.85 20.65
N ASP A 359 12.97 21.60 21.29
CA ASP A 359 14.08 20.72 20.96
C ASP A 359 15.16 21.22 19.98
N GLN A 360 16.35 21.44 20.57
CA GLN A 360 17.63 21.57 19.88
C GLN A 360 18.06 20.24 19.23
N GLN A 361 17.43 19.12 19.59
CA GLN A 361 17.73 17.78 19.08
C GLN A 361 16.63 17.31 18.15
N THR A 362 17.01 16.83 16.95
CA THR A 362 16.05 16.24 16.01
C THR A 362 15.80 14.77 16.32
N LYS A 363 14.66 14.22 15.88
CA LYS A 363 14.36 12.79 16.02
C LYS A 363 15.48 11.92 15.42
N ALA A 364 16.02 12.36 14.29
CA ALA A 364 17.15 11.70 13.64
C ALA A 364 18.39 11.64 14.53
N HIS A 365 18.73 12.71 15.26
CA HIS A 365 19.85 12.70 16.18
C HIS A 365 19.67 11.71 17.32
N VAL A 366 18.48 11.67 17.91
CA VAL A 366 18.15 10.73 18.98
C VAL A 366 18.32 9.31 18.47
N VAL A 367 17.73 8.98 17.32
CA VAL A 367 17.84 7.65 16.70
C VAL A 367 19.30 7.29 16.43
N LEU A 368 20.09 8.21 15.90
CA LEU A 368 21.52 8.00 15.65
C LEU A 368 22.28 7.75 16.96
N GLN A 369 21.98 8.51 18.02
CA GLN A 369 22.59 8.33 19.33
C GLN A 369 22.18 6.99 19.97
N SER A 370 20.91 6.59 19.86
CA SER A 370 20.40 5.30 20.37
C SER A 370 21.02 4.09 19.68
N LEU A 371 21.31 4.21 18.39
CA LEU A 371 21.91 3.15 17.59
C LEU A 371 23.44 3.13 17.72
N SER A 372 24.05 4.26 18.10
CA SER A 372 25.50 4.36 18.29
C SER A 372 25.94 3.64 19.56
N PRO A 373 27.15 3.07 19.60
CA PRO A 373 27.68 2.50 20.83
C PRO A 373 27.78 3.58 21.92
N SER A 374 27.19 3.31 23.08
CA SER A 374 27.38 4.14 24.28
C SER A 374 28.62 3.65 25.03
N GLU A 375 29.56 4.54 25.32
CA GLU A 375 30.76 4.22 26.12
C GLU A 375 30.42 3.80 27.55
N GLU A 376 29.25 4.20 28.07
CA GLU A 376 28.87 3.97 29.46
C GLU A 376 28.37 2.54 29.74
N PHE A 377 28.02 1.75 28.72
CA PHE A 377 27.43 0.41 28.88
C PHE A 377 28.24 -0.66 28.15
N VAL A 378 29.40 -1.01 28.71
CA VAL A 378 30.33 -2.03 28.20
C VAL A 378 29.72 -3.46 28.15
N LEU A 379 28.52 -3.68 28.69
CA LEU A 379 27.89 -5.01 28.80
C LEU A 379 26.49 -5.15 28.18
N ASP A 380 25.88 -4.07 27.68
CA ASP A 380 24.49 -4.14 27.21
C ASP A 380 24.38 -4.61 25.76
N SER A 381 23.36 -5.44 25.53
CA SER A 381 22.97 -5.98 24.23
C SER A 381 22.81 -4.88 23.17
N HIS A 382 23.39 -5.13 22.00
CA HIS A 382 23.29 -4.27 20.82
C HIS A 382 21.85 -3.90 20.47
N THR A 383 21.63 -2.60 20.21
CA THR A 383 20.34 -2.09 19.75
C THR A 383 20.13 -2.45 18.27
N CYS A 384 19.05 -3.16 17.95
CA CYS A 384 18.69 -3.58 16.58
C CYS A 384 19.85 -4.23 15.80
N PRO A 385 20.39 -5.39 16.24
CA PRO A 385 21.56 -6.03 15.63
C PRO A 385 21.33 -6.45 14.17
N ASN A 386 20.07 -6.64 13.76
CA ASN A 386 19.69 -7.07 12.41
C ASN A 386 19.38 -5.93 11.43
N LEU A 387 19.51 -4.66 11.86
CA LEU A 387 19.19 -3.50 11.02
C LEU A 387 20.11 -3.43 9.79
N ARG A 388 19.51 -3.48 8.59
CA ARG A 388 20.16 -3.40 7.27
C ARG A 388 19.90 -2.09 6.57
N THR A 389 18.70 -1.53 6.74
CA THR A 389 18.26 -0.32 6.05
C THR A 389 17.90 0.77 7.04
N LEU A 390 18.54 1.92 6.91
CA LEU A 390 18.24 3.12 7.69
C LEU A 390 17.84 4.25 6.73
N ILE A 391 16.62 4.76 6.91
CA ILE A 391 16.08 5.88 6.13
C ILE A 391 15.78 7.02 7.11
N LEU A 392 16.52 8.11 6.99
CA LEU A 392 16.31 9.34 7.75
C LEU A 392 15.89 10.42 6.77
N ARG A 393 14.71 10.99 6.97
CA ARG A 393 14.15 12.04 6.10
C ARG A 393 13.73 13.26 6.91
N GLY A 394 13.63 14.41 6.24
CA GLY A 394 13.21 15.66 6.86
C GLY A 394 14.35 16.41 7.54
N ARG A 395 14.13 16.94 8.74
CA ARG A 395 15.11 17.75 9.47
C ARG A 395 16.07 16.86 10.24
N ILE A 396 17.30 16.76 9.74
CA ILE A 396 18.37 15.99 10.39
C ILE A 396 19.41 16.96 10.96
N ILE A 397 19.28 17.26 12.24
CA ILE A 397 20.28 18.00 13.03
C ILE A 397 20.90 17.00 13.97
N ALA A 398 21.97 16.37 13.50
CA ALA A 398 22.88 15.55 14.28
C ALA A 398 24.30 16.14 14.17
N PRO A 399 25.19 15.89 15.12
CA PRO A 399 26.61 16.17 14.95
C PRO A 399 27.14 15.50 13.68
N ASP A 400 27.90 16.23 12.88
CA ASP A 400 28.61 15.68 11.73
C ASP A 400 29.58 14.58 12.22
N GLY A 401 29.75 13.53 11.42
CA GLY A 401 30.54 12.35 11.79
C GLY A 401 29.78 11.28 12.60
N LEU A 402 28.62 11.60 13.19
CA LEU A 402 27.87 10.63 14.01
C LEU A 402 27.32 9.46 13.18
N LEU A 403 26.77 9.74 12.00
CA LEU A 403 26.22 8.69 11.13
C LEU A 403 27.32 7.79 10.59
N SER A 404 28.43 8.36 10.12
CA SER A 404 29.57 7.59 9.60
C SER A 404 30.20 6.72 10.69
N HIS A 405 30.33 7.23 11.92
CA HIS A 405 30.80 6.44 13.06
C HIS A 405 29.87 5.26 13.37
N LEU A 406 28.54 5.47 13.37
CA LEU A 406 27.56 4.39 13.52
C LEU A 406 27.74 3.30 12.45
N VAL A 407 27.95 3.70 11.20
CA VAL A 407 28.10 2.76 10.07
C VAL A 407 29.40 1.98 10.16
N GLU A 408 30.50 2.64 10.52
CA GLU A 408 31.79 2.01 10.73
C GLU A 408 31.75 0.99 11.87
N ASP A 409 31.20 1.37 13.03
CA ASP A 409 31.04 0.47 14.17
C ASP A 409 30.22 -0.79 13.80
N ARG A 410 29.09 -0.62 13.13
CA ARG A 410 28.27 -1.76 12.68
C ARG A 410 28.99 -2.61 11.63
N PHE A 411 29.77 -2.00 10.74
CA PHE A 411 30.59 -2.75 9.79
C PHE A 411 31.63 -3.60 10.51
N ASP A 412 32.40 -3.01 11.42
CA ASP A 412 33.43 -3.72 12.18
C ASP A 412 32.84 -4.85 13.03
N ARG A 413 31.71 -4.61 13.70
CA ARG A 413 30.95 -5.63 14.45
C ARG A 413 30.48 -6.78 13.57
N SER A 414 29.99 -6.49 12.37
CA SER A 414 29.58 -7.52 11.43
C SER A 414 30.74 -8.41 10.96
N GLN A 415 31.99 -7.91 11.00
CA GLN A 415 33.18 -8.74 10.75
C GLN A 415 33.49 -9.66 11.92
N ARG A 416 33.11 -9.29 13.14
CA ARG A 416 33.20 -10.12 14.35
C ARG A 416 32.03 -11.10 14.51
N GLY A 417 31.01 -11.04 13.67
CA GLY A 417 29.78 -11.83 13.78
C GLY A 417 28.79 -11.29 14.83
N GLU A 418 28.99 -10.06 15.31
CA GLU A 418 28.17 -9.40 16.34
C GLU A 418 27.02 -8.59 15.71
N GLY A 419 26.32 -9.17 14.74
CA GLY A 419 25.20 -8.53 14.03
C GLY A 419 25.46 -8.29 12.55
N VAL A 420 24.63 -7.43 11.95
CA VAL A 420 24.59 -7.20 10.50
C VAL A 420 25.07 -5.79 10.15
N ALA A 421 25.87 -5.70 9.08
CA ALA A 421 26.28 -4.42 8.51
C ALA A 421 25.09 -3.72 7.84
N LEU A 422 25.07 -2.38 7.90
CA LEU A 422 24.11 -1.61 7.12
C LEU A 422 24.38 -1.78 5.61
N GLU A 423 23.32 -2.05 4.85
CA GLU A 423 23.36 -2.27 3.41
C GLU A 423 22.81 -1.07 2.63
N SER A 424 21.90 -0.30 3.24
CA SER A 424 21.27 0.85 2.59
C SER A 424 21.06 1.98 3.59
N ILE A 425 21.54 3.17 3.23
CA ILE A 425 21.36 4.40 4.01
C ILE A 425 20.80 5.45 3.08
N GLN A 426 19.64 6.00 3.46
CA GLN A 426 19.05 7.14 2.79
C GLN A 426 18.95 8.28 3.78
N MET A 427 19.57 9.40 3.46
CA MET A 427 19.56 10.59 4.29
C MET A 427 19.12 11.79 3.45
N GLU A 428 17.99 12.39 3.81
CA GLU A 428 17.60 13.70 3.27
C GLU A 428 18.07 14.75 4.25
N SER A 429 19.10 15.51 3.89
CA SER A 429 19.65 16.56 4.74
C SER A 429 19.77 17.87 3.98
N TYR A 430 19.89 18.97 4.73
CA TYR A 430 20.24 20.26 4.15
C TYR A 430 21.66 20.21 3.61
N ARG A 431 21.89 20.84 2.45
CA ARG A 431 23.23 20.87 1.83
C ARG A 431 24.27 21.40 2.82
N ASN A 432 25.42 20.74 2.86
CA ASN A 432 26.63 21.11 3.62
C ASN A 432 26.54 21.01 5.15
N VAL A 433 25.55 20.31 5.72
CA VAL A 433 25.47 20.12 7.19
C VAL A 433 26.25 18.91 7.68
N HIS A 434 26.44 17.89 6.83
CA HIS A 434 27.07 16.61 7.19
C HIS A 434 28.17 16.26 6.18
N ILE A 435 29.21 17.11 6.11
CA ILE A 435 30.30 16.96 5.13
C ILE A 435 31.19 15.79 5.52
N GLU A 436 31.53 15.68 6.81
CA GLU A 436 32.35 14.58 7.33
C GLU A 436 31.65 13.24 7.12
N ASP A 437 30.34 13.16 7.38
CA ASP A 437 29.58 11.93 7.12
C ASP A 437 29.57 11.55 5.63
N ASP A 438 29.37 12.50 4.70
CA ASP A 438 29.38 12.19 3.26
C ASP A 438 30.76 11.68 2.81
N GLU A 439 31.84 12.38 3.18
CA GLU A 439 33.21 11.97 2.84
C GLU A 439 33.55 10.59 3.42
N ARG A 440 33.27 10.37 4.71
CA ARG A 440 33.54 9.08 5.38
C ARG A 440 32.69 7.95 4.83
N LEU A 441 31.41 8.17 4.55
CA LEU A 441 30.53 7.13 4.02
C LEU A 441 30.96 6.69 2.61
N GLN A 442 31.50 7.58 1.77
CA GLN A 442 32.06 7.21 0.47
C GLN A 442 33.31 6.31 0.61
N VAL A 443 34.19 6.64 1.56
CA VAL A 443 35.37 5.80 1.89
C VAL A 443 34.93 4.45 2.44
N LEU A 444 33.98 4.43 3.38
CA LEU A 444 33.43 3.21 3.97
C LEU A 444 32.73 2.33 2.92
N ALA A 445 31.95 2.91 2.00
CA ALA A 445 31.31 2.16 0.93
C ALA A 445 32.34 1.43 0.04
N SER A 446 33.46 2.10 -0.26
CA SER A 446 34.58 1.52 -1.00
C SER A 446 35.28 0.41 -0.19
N LYS A 447 35.49 0.62 1.11
CA LYS A 447 36.03 -0.39 2.04
C LYS A 447 35.12 -1.62 2.08
N MET A 448 33.81 -1.45 2.23
CA MET A 448 32.82 -2.53 2.31
C MET A 448 32.75 -3.36 1.02
N ALA A 449 32.87 -2.72 -0.15
CA ALA A 449 32.86 -3.40 -1.44
C ALA A 449 34.00 -4.42 -1.56
N ASN A 450 35.17 -4.14 -1.00
CA ASN A 450 36.31 -5.07 -0.97
C ASN A 450 36.03 -6.35 -0.17
N TYR A 451 35.04 -6.32 0.74
CA TYR A 451 34.58 -7.47 1.51
C TYR A 451 33.31 -8.10 0.93
N GLY A 452 32.91 -7.74 -0.30
CA GLY A 452 31.71 -8.25 -0.95
C GLY A 452 30.40 -7.70 -0.39
N LYS A 453 30.44 -6.61 0.40
CA LYS A 453 29.25 -5.93 0.93
C LYS A 453 29.00 -4.63 0.15
N ASN A 454 27.79 -4.41 -0.31
CA ASN A 454 27.43 -3.21 -1.06
C ASN A 454 26.64 -2.26 -0.17
N LEU A 455 27.28 -1.18 0.32
CA LEU A 455 26.59 -0.09 1.00
C LEU A 455 26.02 0.89 -0.03
N LYS A 456 24.70 0.98 -0.11
CA LYS A 456 24.01 1.98 -0.93
C LYS A 456 23.81 3.25 -0.11
N VAL A 457 24.59 4.27 -0.40
CA VAL A 457 24.47 5.59 0.24
C VAL A 457 23.70 6.52 -0.71
N LYS A 458 22.59 7.06 -0.24
CA LYS A 458 21.86 8.13 -0.94
C LYS A 458 21.71 9.32 0.01
N VAL A 459 22.60 10.30 -0.14
CA VAL A 459 22.46 11.61 0.52
C VAL A 459 21.85 12.56 -0.49
N SER A 460 20.61 12.99 -0.26
CA SER A 460 19.96 14.01 -1.08
C SER A 460 19.95 15.33 -0.36
N GLY A 461 20.64 16.31 -0.92
CA GLY A 461 20.64 17.69 -0.45
C GLY A 461 19.35 18.39 -0.82
N VAL A 462 18.47 18.64 0.14
CA VAL A 462 17.30 19.49 -0.07
C VAL A 462 17.78 20.94 -0.10
N MET A 463 17.63 21.60 -1.24
CA MET A 463 17.83 23.04 -1.32
C MET A 463 16.78 23.69 -0.42
N LEU A 464 17.19 24.57 0.49
CA LEU A 464 16.30 25.56 1.10
C LEU A 464 15.84 26.51 -0.01
N GLY A 465 15.00 26.00 -0.91
CA GLY A 465 14.34 26.79 -1.94
C GLY A 465 13.38 27.70 -1.22
N GLN A 466 13.68 29.00 -1.26
CA GLN A 466 12.82 30.14 -0.93
C GLN A 466 11.44 29.71 -0.43
N VAL A 467 11.29 29.57 0.88
CA VAL A 467 9.98 29.70 1.50
C VAL A 467 9.56 31.13 1.21
N VAL A 468 8.97 31.36 0.04
CA VAL A 468 8.27 32.61 -0.25
C VAL A 468 7.27 32.71 0.88
N PRO A 469 7.34 33.75 1.73
CA PRO A 469 6.36 33.92 2.79
C PRO A 469 5.00 33.85 2.11
N GLN A 470 4.18 32.87 2.50
CA GLN A 470 2.78 32.87 2.10
C GLN A 470 2.21 34.16 2.68
N THR A 471 2.15 35.21 1.87
CA THR A 471 1.39 36.41 2.17
C THR A 471 -0.06 35.96 2.19
N SER A 472 -0.58 35.75 3.39
CA SER A 472 -2.00 35.53 3.63
C SER A 472 -2.81 36.67 2.95
N PRO A 473 -3.89 36.37 2.21
CA PRO A 473 -4.86 37.39 1.82
C PRO A 473 -5.61 37.96 3.03
#